data_AF-A0A0C3K2P4-F1
#
_entry.id   AF-A0A0C3K2P4-F1
#
_cell.length_a   1.000
_cell.length_b   1.000
_cell.length_c   1.000
_cell.angle_alpha   90.00
_cell.angle_beta   90.00
_cell.angle_gamma   90.00
#
_symmetry.space_group_name_H-M   'P 1'
#
loop_
_entity.id
_entity.type
_entity.pdbx_description
1 polymer ?
#
loop_
_entity_poly.entity_id
_entity_poly.type
_entity_poly.pdbx_seq_one_letter_code
_entity_poly.pdbx_strand_id
1 'polypeptide(L)'
;MAVSNNLPQTTGAFVPILRLRPTLPSHSSDKYSGPLGSQYPIHQEHVVPALSFVRDSPSSETAIESQWTTFTHPEGNKYYWQERLKVVSLSDPNQANYDTIFRHAKNIIEDLARAQNADIQDAEVFFSVAGGDGNAVDIGYYMIDHDKRVPFWLHVADVDQELLGIGPYESKDHLHLALKTEYWIHLESYPAHRMVSESAVDELTSLLVHSGTDDVTSQGSVSPWSADECLRYLRLFGELKGKQPSSYQTAAIARIWSTISRVRYMNRHGLPGPRLDRLQGIESFIAGQLKHSVVLSIAEYLCFNIPKGIFYQLSELWNGRLAYIRHWDRFLDQYRGMCLRMACVSGGIIWCALDPPGNLRGFF
;
A
#
# COMPACT_ATOMS: atom_id res chain seq x y z
N MET A 1 54.06 28.16 -44.59
CA MET A 1 54.52 27.58 -43.29
C MET A 1 53.91 28.45 -42.20
N ALA A 2 53.08 28.00 -41.27
CA ALA A 2 52.74 26.67 -40.81
C ALA A 2 51.23 26.59 -40.49
N VAL A 3 50.68 25.40 -40.69
CA VAL A 3 49.32 24.97 -40.34
C VAL A 3 49.26 24.77 -38.83
N SER A 4 48.25 25.32 -38.18
CA SER A 4 47.87 24.95 -36.81
C SER A 4 46.45 24.40 -36.85
N ASN A 5 46.36 23.08 -36.97
CA ASN A 5 45.17 22.31 -36.68
C ASN A 5 44.76 22.54 -35.22
N ASN A 6 43.53 22.98 -34.97
CA ASN A 6 42.85 22.68 -33.73
C ASN A 6 41.48 22.11 -34.08
N LEU A 7 41.36 20.80 -33.87
CA LEU A 7 40.14 20.04 -33.99
C LEU A 7 39.02 20.67 -33.13
N PRO A 8 37.74 20.51 -33.51
CA PRO A 8 36.64 20.77 -32.60
C PRO A 8 36.79 19.85 -31.38
N GLN A 9 36.78 20.45 -30.20
CA GLN A 9 36.64 19.73 -28.93
C GLN A 9 35.39 18.86 -29.04
N THR A 10 35.59 17.54 -29.04
CA THR A 10 34.52 16.58 -28.82
C THR A 10 33.89 16.90 -27.48
N THR A 11 32.67 17.44 -27.51
CA THR A 11 31.77 17.51 -26.37
C THR A 11 31.52 16.07 -25.89
N GLY A 12 32.37 15.60 -24.98
CA GLY A 12 32.12 14.37 -24.26
C GLY A 12 30.79 14.51 -23.55
N ALA A 13 29.80 13.71 -23.95
CA ALA A 13 28.53 13.63 -23.24
C ALA A 13 28.84 13.28 -21.78
N PHE A 14 28.59 14.23 -20.89
CA PHE A 14 28.84 14.07 -19.47
C PHE A 14 27.84 13.05 -18.92
N VAL A 15 28.32 11.83 -18.64
CA VAL A 15 27.48 10.78 -18.05
C VAL A 15 27.39 11.05 -16.54
N PRO A 16 26.18 11.28 -15.99
CA PRO A 16 26.03 11.53 -14.56
C PRO A 16 26.43 10.29 -13.75
N ILE A 17 26.95 10.52 -12.55
CA ILE A 17 27.28 9.44 -11.61
C ILE A 17 25.95 8.90 -11.06
N LEU A 18 25.63 7.63 -11.34
CA LEU A 18 24.40 7.03 -10.84
C LEU A 18 24.61 6.37 -9.48
N ARG A 19 23.72 6.67 -8.54
CA ARG A 19 23.66 6.02 -7.22
C ARG A 19 22.36 5.23 -7.11
N LEU A 20 22.47 3.91 -7.10
CA LEU A 20 21.33 3.02 -6.91
C LEU A 20 20.94 2.97 -5.43
N ARG A 21 19.70 3.33 -5.12
CA ARG A 21 19.14 3.33 -3.77
C ARG A 21 18.04 2.26 -3.68
N PRO A 22 18.20 1.21 -2.86
CA PRO A 22 17.12 0.27 -2.60
C PRO A 22 15.86 1.01 -2.11
N THR A 23 14.70 0.68 -2.68
CA THR A 23 13.38 1.19 -2.23
C THR A 23 12.34 0.07 -2.25
N LEU A 24 11.20 0.27 -1.59
CA LEU A 24 10.07 -0.65 -1.58
C LEU A 24 8.98 -0.24 -2.58
N PRO A 25 8.22 -1.20 -3.15
CA PRO A 25 7.00 -0.91 -3.88
C PRO A 25 6.07 0.07 -3.14
N SER A 26 5.78 -0.18 -1.86
CA SER A 26 4.89 0.66 -1.03
C SER A 26 5.40 2.08 -0.78
N HIS A 27 6.71 2.30 -0.82
CA HIS A 27 7.33 3.63 -0.64
C HIS A 27 7.57 4.35 -1.97
N SER A 28 7.84 3.59 -3.03
CA SER A 28 8.10 4.10 -4.37
C SER A 28 6.84 4.52 -5.12
N SER A 29 5.69 4.00 -4.71
CA SER A 29 4.41 4.45 -5.21
C SER A 29 4.05 5.78 -4.54
N ASP A 30 4.57 6.90 -5.05
CA ASP A 30 4.08 8.26 -4.76
C ASP A 30 2.63 8.50 -5.29
N LYS A 31 1.89 7.41 -5.46
CA LYS A 31 0.56 7.30 -6.07
C LYS A 31 -0.44 8.29 -5.49
N TYR A 32 -0.35 8.56 -4.18
CA TYR A 32 -1.23 9.47 -3.45
C TYR A 32 -0.54 10.74 -2.94
N SER A 33 0.77 10.84 -3.10
CA SER A 33 1.62 11.91 -2.55
C SER A 33 2.00 12.95 -3.61
N GLY A 34 1.72 12.66 -4.89
CA GLY A 34 2.04 13.54 -6.00
C GLY A 34 1.31 14.89 -5.95
N PRO A 35 1.88 15.94 -6.56
CA PRO A 35 1.25 17.25 -6.64
C PRO A 35 -0.08 17.16 -7.42
N LEU A 36 -1.12 17.80 -6.90
CA LEU A 36 -2.40 17.90 -7.61
C LEU A 36 -2.23 18.71 -8.90
N GLY A 37 -3.08 18.47 -9.90
CA GLY A 37 -3.06 19.19 -11.19
C GLY A 37 -3.00 20.72 -11.06
N SER A 38 -3.58 21.29 -10.00
CA SER A 38 -3.55 22.72 -9.67
C SER A 38 -2.16 23.28 -9.34
N GLN A 39 -1.18 22.41 -9.09
CA GLN A 39 0.20 22.77 -8.75
C GLN A 39 1.11 22.74 -9.98
N TYR A 40 0.63 22.23 -11.11
CA TYR A 40 1.30 22.38 -12.39
C TYR A 40 0.84 23.69 -13.04
N PRO A 41 1.73 24.44 -13.71
CA PRO A 41 1.32 25.57 -14.53
C PRO A 41 0.50 25.05 -15.72
N ILE A 42 -0.83 25.07 -15.58
CA ILE A 42 -1.75 24.70 -16.65
C ILE A 42 -1.85 25.90 -17.60
N HIS A 43 -1.39 25.74 -18.84
CA HIS A 43 -1.72 26.69 -19.89
C HIS A 43 -3.17 26.45 -20.32
N GLN A 44 -4.06 27.39 -20.02
CA GLN A 44 -5.45 27.29 -20.41
C GLN A 44 -5.59 27.58 -21.90
N GLU A 45 -5.83 26.53 -22.69
CA GLU A 45 -6.24 26.68 -24.09
C GLU A 45 -7.72 27.06 -24.14
N HIS A 46 -8.02 28.16 -24.85
CA HIS A 46 -9.38 28.73 -24.94
C HIS A 46 -10.07 28.42 -26.27
N VAL A 47 -9.41 27.65 -27.15
CA VAL A 47 -9.88 27.34 -28.49
C VAL A 47 -9.96 25.83 -28.63
N VAL A 48 -11.14 25.31 -28.97
CA VAL A 48 -11.30 23.91 -29.34
C VAL A 48 -10.83 23.75 -30.80
N PRO A 49 -9.79 22.95 -31.08
CA PRO A 49 -9.32 22.77 -32.45
C PRO A 49 -10.42 22.20 -33.36
N ALA A 50 -10.48 22.65 -34.61
CA ALA A 50 -11.34 22.00 -35.60
C ALA A 50 -10.93 20.53 -35.74
N LEU A 51 -11.90 19.63 -35.92
CA LEU A 51 -11.67 18.17 -35.99
C LEU A 51 -11.13 17.54 -34.69
N SER A 52 -11.49 18.06 -33.51
CA SER A 52 -11.12 17.51 -32.18
C SER A 52 -11.47 16.03 -31.92
N PHE A 53 -12.15 15.34 -32.83
CA PHE A 53 -12.33 13.88 -32.80
C PHE A 53 -11.08 13.12 -33.30
N VAL A 54 -10.22 13.81 -34.06
CA VAL A 54 -8.87 13.35 -34.37
C VAL A 54 -8.07 13.64 -33.12
N ARG A 55 -7.92 12.62 -32.26
CA ARG A 55 -6.89 12.63 -31.24
C ARG A 55 -5.60 13.03 -31.95
N ASP A 56 -5.00 14.16 -31.58
CA ASP A 56 -3.80 14.67 -32.24
C ASP A 56 -2.85 13.48 -32.46
N SER A 57 -2.66 13.13 -33.72
CA SER A 57 -1.53 12.29 -34.08
C SER A 57 -0.31 13.07 -33.60
N PRO A 58 0.65 12.43 -32.90
CA PRO A 58 1.82 13.14 -32.41
C PRO A 58 2.39 13.91 -33.60
N SER A 59 2.51 15.23 -33.46
CA SER A 59 2.92 16.14 -34.51
C SER A 59 4.13 15.54 -35.24
N SER A 60 3.92 15.18 -36.50
CA SER A 60 4.92 14.61 -37.38
C SER A 60 6.04 15.62 -37.59
N GLU A 61 7.07 15.54 -36.76
CA GLU A 61 8.45 15.86 -37.10
C GLU A 61 9.34 15.18 -36.05
N THR A 62 9.85 13.99 -36.39
CA THR A 62 10.82 13.18 -35.63
C THR A 62 10.37 12.58 -34.28
N ALA A 63 9.20 11.95 -34.21
CA ALA A 63 8.96 10.96 -33.16
C ALA A 63 9.79 9.70 -33.46
N ILE A 64 11.02 9.65 -32.96
CA ILE A 64 11.71 8.37 -32.73
C ILE A 64 10.71 7.53 -31.96
N GLU A 65 10.26 6.39 -32.52
CA GLU A 65 9.37 5.47 -31.83
C GLU A 65 9.97 5.17 -30.47
N SER A 66 9.40 5.78 -29.42
CA SER A 66 9.91 5.62 -28.07
C SER A 66 9.82 4.14 -27.74
N GLN A 67 10.92 3.52 -27.33
CA GLN A 67 10.95 2.11 -26.93
C GLN A 67 10.14 1.84 -25.65
N TRP A 68 9.50 2.87 -25.12
CA TRP A 68 8.68 2.87 -23.92
C TRP A 68 7.21 2.91 -24.28
N THR A 69 6.45 2.02 -23.66
CA THR A 69 4.99 2.05 -23.69
C THR A 69 4.48 2.85 -22.49
N THR A 70 3.67 3.87 -22.77
CA THR A 70 3.01 4.66 -21.73
C THR A 70 1.68 4.00 -21.36
N PHE A 71 1.52 3.68 -20.08
CA PHE A 71 0.28 3.18 -19.53
C PHE A 71 -0.41 4.21 -18.65
N THR A 72 -1.74 4.12 -18.56
CA THR A 72 -2.52 4.85 -17.58
C THR A 72 -3.09 3.85 -16.58
N HIS A 73 -2.70 4.02 -15.32
CA HIS A 73 -3.21 3.26 -14.20
C HIS A 73 -4.74 3.47 -14.09
N PRO A 74 -5.53 2.48 -13.65
CA PRO A 74 -6.98 2.62 -13.42
C PRO A 74 -7.43 3.86 -12.64
N GLU A 75 -6.59 4.37 -11.73
CA GLU A 75 -6.82 5.57 -10.92
C GLU A 75 -6.31 6.88 -11.56
N GLY A 76 -5.71 6.83 -12.75
CA GLY A 76 -5.38 8.00 -13.57
C GLY A 76 -3.89 8.34 -13.71
N ASN A 77 -3.02 7.85 -12.82
CA ASN A 77 -1.57 8.10 -12.91
C ASN A 77 -0.95 7.42 -14.14
N LYS A 78 0.02 8.08 -14.78
CA LYS A 78 0.81 7.47 -15.86
C LYS A 78 2.03 6.76 -15.30
N TYR A 79 2.44 5.71 -15.99
CA TYR A 79 3.73 5.06 -15.79
C TYR A 79 4.20 4.46 -17.12
N TYR A 80 5.46 4.08 -17.16
CA TYR A 80 6.17 3.76 -18.39
C TYR A 80 6.82 2.39 -18.27
N TRP A 81 6.71 1.60 -19.35
CA TRP A 81 7.24 0.25 -19.44
C TRP A 81 8.14 0.09 -20.65
N GLN A 82 9.31 -0.53 -20.46
CA GLN A 82 10.22 -0.88 -21.53
C GLN A 82 10.41 -2.39 -21.59
N GLU A 83 9.75 -3.03 -22.55
CA GLU A 83 9.70 -4.49 -22.72
C GLU A 83 11.09 -5.13 -22.78
N ARG A 84 11.98 -4.60 -23.63
CA ARG A 84 13.30 -5.23 -23.88
C ARG A 84 14.20 -5.24 -22.65
N LEU A 85 14.17 -4.19 -21.83
CA LEU A 85 15.01 -4.11 -20.62
C LEU A 85 14.27 -4.61 -19.37
N LYS A 86 12.98 -4.93 -19.50
CA LYS A 86 12.06 -5.26 -18.42
C LYS A 86 12.04 -4.18 -17.33
N VAL A 87 12.01 -2.90 -17.75
CA VAL A 87 12.06 -1.75 -16.84
C VAL A 87 10.70 -1.08 -16.75
N VAL A 88 10.22 -0.87 -15.53
CA VAL A 88 9.05 -0.04 -15.22
C VAL A 88 9.49 1.22 -14.47
N SER A 89 8.83 2.35 -14.74
CA SER A 89 9.15 3.62 -14.08
C SER A 89 7.93 4.54 -13.99
N LEU A 90 7.88 5.37 -12.95
CA LEU A 90 6.95 6.50 -12.84
C LEU A 90 7.46 7.77 -13.52
N SER A 91 8.79 7.89 -13.70
CA SER A 91 9.39 9.07 -14.32
C SER A 91 9.34 8.94 -15.84
N ASP A 92 8.90 10.00 -16.52
CA ASP A 92 8.76 10.01 -17.98
C ASP A 92 10.13 9.86 -18.67
N PRO A 93 10.37 8.76 -19.42
CA PRO A 93 11.66 8.51 -20.06
C PRO A 93 12.02 9.56 -21.11
N ASN A 94 11.03 10.29 -21.65
CA ASN A 94 11.26 11.35 -22.64
C ASN A 94 11.66 12.68 -21.99
N GLN A 95 11.54 12.79 -20.65
CA GLN A 95 11.98 13.97 -19.92
C GLN A 95 13.45 13.81 -19.48
N ALA A 96 14.20 14.91 -19.53
CA ALA A 96 15.50 15.07 -18.86
C ALA A 96 16.52 13.92 -19.09
N ASN A 97 16.52 13.28 -20.27
CA ASN A 97 17.38 12.15 -20.63
C ASN A 97 17.22 10.91 -19.72
N TYR A 98 16.05 10.72 -19.11
CA TYR A 98 15.79 9.58 -18.22
C TYR A 98 15.93 8.22 -18.90
N ASP A 99 15.62 8.07 -20.21
CA ASP A 99 15.92 6.82 -20.93
C ASP A 99 17.41 6.44 -20.85
N THR A 100 18.31 7.39 -21.11
CA THR A 100 19.77 7.16 -21.04
C THR A 100 20.20 6.79 -19.61
N ILE A 101 19.62 7.46 -18.62
CA ILE A 101 19.88 7.20 -17.20
C ILE A 101 19.41 5.78 -16.83
N PHE A 102 18.20 5.38 -17.23
CA PHE A 102 17.66 4.05 -16.96
C PHE A 102 18.44 2.94 -17.65
N ARG A 103 18.91 3.15 -18.88
CA ARG A 103 19.82 2.21 -19.57
C ARG A 103 21.13 2.06 -18.81
N HIS A 104 21.73 3.17 -18.38
CA HIS A 104 22.97 3.11 -17.62
C HIS A 104 22.78 2.42 -16.25
N ALA A 105 21.68 2.72 -15.55
CA ALA A 105 21.29 2.04 -14.31
C ALA A 105 21.08 0.53 -14.51
N LYS A 106 20.43 0.13 -15.61
CA LYS A 106 20.23 -1.28 -15.96
C LYS A 106 21.55 -2.00 -16.19
N ASN A 107 22.50 -1.38 -16.90
CA ASN A 107 23.83 -1.96 -17.10
C ASN A 107 24.56 -2.18 -15.76
N ILE A 108 24.47 -1.22 -14.83
CA ILE A 108 25.05 -1.35 -13.48
C ILE A 108 24.43 -2.55 -12.75
N ILE A 109 23.11 -2.74 -12.83
CA ILE A 109 22.42 -3.91 -12.24
C ILE A 109 22.90 -5.22 -12.86
N GLU A 110 23.06 -5.26 -14.19
CA GLU A 110 23.57 -6.46 -14.88
C GLU A 110 25.02 -6.78 -14.50
N ASP A 111 25.86 -5.76 -14.35
CA ASP A 111 27.24 -5.92 -13.86
C ASP A 111 27.28 -6.48 -12.44
N LEU A 112 26.43 -5.95 -11.55
CA LEU A 112 26.31 -6.42 -10.17
C LEU A 112 25.79 -7.85 -10.09
N ALA A 113 24.77 -8.20 -10.89
CA ALA A 113 24.23 -9.55 -10.92
C ALA A 113 25.28 -10.57 -11.41
N ARG A 114 26.05 -10.21 -12.44
CA ARG A 114 27.18 -11.01 -12.93
C ARG A 114 28.24 -11.20 -11.85
N ALA A 115 28.61 -10.14 -11.13
CA ALA A 115 29.57 -10.22 -10.04
C ALA A 115 29.11 -11.13 -8.89
N GLN A 116 27.80 -11.24 -8.67
CA GLN A 116 27.19 -12.04 -7.61
C GLN A 116 26.74 -13.44 -8.06
N ASN A 117 26.91 -13.80 -9.35
CA ASN A 117 26.35 -15.00 -9.96
C ASN A 117 24.82 -15.15 -9.74
N ALA A 118 24.10 -14.03 -9.76
CA ALA A 118 22.64 -14.01 -9.64
C ALA A 118 22.00 -14.07 -11.04
N ASP A 119 21.06 -15.00 -11.23
CA ASP A 119 20.21 -15.01 -12.43
C ASP A 119 19.08 -13.99 -12.28
N ILE A 120 19.07 -13.00 -13.15
CA ILE A 120 18.09 -11.90 -13.19
C ILE A 120 17.43 -11.75 -14.57
N GLN A 121 17.56 -12.75 -15.45
CA GLN A 121 17.10 -12.63 -16.84
C GLN A 121 15.60 -12.35 -16.94
N ASP A 122 14.81 -12.95 -16.05
CA ASP A 122 13.36 -12.79 -15.98
C ASP A 122 12.85 -11.79 -14.94
N ALA A 123 13.78 -11.18 -14.22
CA ALA A 123 13.45 -10.17 -13.24
C ALA A 123 13.00 -8.87 -13.91
N GLU A 124 11.89 -8.34 -13.44
CA GLU A 124 11.47 -6.97 -13.75
C GLU A 124 12.20 -6.00 -12.82
N VAL A 125 12.56 -4.81 -13.33
CA VAL A 125 13.23 -3.78 -12.56
C VAL A 125 12.38 -2.54 -12.51
N PHE A 126 12.16 -2.01 -11.31
CA PHE A 126 11.58 -0.69 -11.15
C PHE A 126 12.68 0.36 -10.96
N PHE A 127 12.52 1.50 -11.62
CA PHE A 127 13.33 2.70 -11.37
C PHE A 127 12.47 3.92 -11.08
N SER A 128 12.94 4.76 -10.17
CA SER A 128 12.42 6.11 -9.94
C SER A 128 13.57 7.08 -9.71
N VAL A 129 13.51 8.25 -10.33
CA VAL A 129 14.49 9.32 -10.09
C VAL A 129 14.13 10.00 -8.77
N ALA A 130 14.96 9.82 -7.74
CA ALA A 130 14.70 10.31 -6.38
C ALA A 130 15.30 11.72 -6.13
N GLY A 131 16.19 12.18 -7.01
CA GLY A 131 16.84 13.49 -6.91
C GLY A 131 18.27 13.45 -7.46
N GLY A 132 19.01 14.53 -7.25
CA GLY A 132 20.42 14.61 -7.62
C GLY A 132 21.19 15.64 -6.78
N ASP A 133 22.48 15.37 -6.61
CA ASP A 133 23.43 16.25 -5.93
C ASP A 133 24.63 16.52 -6.86
N GLY A 134 24.71 17.74 -7.37
CA GLY A 134 25.72 18.13 -8.36
C GLY A 134 25.65 17.28 -9.63
N ASN A 135 26.63 16.38 -9.80
CA ASN A 135 26.70 15.45 -10.93
C ASN A 135 26.17 14.03 -10.60
N ALA A 136 25.73 13.79 -9.38
CA ALA A 136 25.17 12.51 -8.98
C ALA A 136 23.65 12.51 -9.15
N VAL A 137 23.10 11.42 -9.67
CA VAL A 137 21.65 11.17 -9.73
C VAL A 137 21.34 9.96 -8.87
N ASP A 138 20.46 10.14 -7.87
CA ASP A 138 19.97 9.05 -7.03
C ASP A 138 18.77 8.39 -7.71
N ILE A 139 18.86 7.07 -7.90
CA ILE A 139 17.82 6.26 -8.53
C ILE A 139 17.32 5.25 -7.50
N GLY A 140 16.06 5.41 -7.09
CA GLY A 140 15.34 4.39 -6.34
C GLY A 140 15.13 3.16 -7.21
N TYR A 141 15.46 1.98 -6.70
CA TYR A 141 15.25 0.72 -7.43
C TYR A 141 14.84 -0.44 -6.54
N TYR A 142 14.13 -1.38 -7.15
CA TYR A 142 13.96 -2.76 -6.69
C TYR A 142 13.77 -3.66 -7.91
N MET A 143 13.94 -4.95 -7.70
CA MET A 143 13.70 -5.98 -8.71
C MET A 143 12.53 -6.86 -8.27
N ILE A 144 11.83 -7.46 -9.22
CA ILE A 144 10.68 -8.34 -8.96
C ILE A 144 10.94 -9.71 -9.58
N ASP A 145 10.87 -10.74 -8.74
CA ASP A 145 10.77 -12.13 -9.15
C ASP A 145 9.27 -12.50 -9.19
N HIS A 146 8.73 -12.61 -10.40
CA HIS A 146 7.30 -12.89 -10.61
C HIS A 146 6.94 -14.35 -10.33
N ASP A 147 7.89 -15.28 -10.44
CA ASP A 147 7.66 -16.69 -10.15
C ASP A 147 7.56 -16.92 -8.64
N LYS A 148 8.47 -16.29 -7.88
CA LYS A 148 8.46 -16.34 -6.41
C LYS A 148 7.51 -15.33 -5.77
N ARG A 149 6.94 -14.42 -6.56
CA ARG A 149 6.04 -13.34 -6.12
C ARG A 149 6.65 -12.47 -5.00
N VAL A 150 7.90 -12.04 -5.19
CA VAL A 150 8.63 -11.22 -4.21
C VAL A 150 9.51 -10.16 -4.87
N PRO A 151 9.64 -8.96 -4.28
CA PRO A 151 10.72 -8.05 -4.59
C PRO A 151 12.06 -8.51 -3.98
N PHE A 152 13.15 -8.07 -4.58
CA PHE A 152 14.51 -8.28 -4.11
C PHE A 152 15.45 -7.17 -4.59
N TRP A 153 16.66 -7.15 -4.03
CA TRP A 153 17.73 -6.19 -4.35
C TRP A 153 19.05 -6.93 -4.52
N LEU A 154 19.97 -6.34 -5.29
CA LEU A 154 21.34 -6.85 -5.41
C LEU A 154 22.30 -6.21 -4.41
N HIS A 155 21.89 -5.10 -3.79
CA HIS A 155 22.65 -4.49 -2.71
C HIS A 155 22.17 -5.05 -1.38
N VAL A 156 23.09 -5.24 -0.43
CA VAL A 156 22.71 -5.38 0.97
C VAL A 156 22.02 -4.08 1.36
N ALA A 157 20.74 -4.18 1.67
CA ALA A 157 19.93 -3.06 2.08
C ALA A 157 19.69 -3.18 3.58
N ASP A 158 20.03 -2.15 4.33
CA ASP A 158 19.69 -2.10 5.74
C ASP A 158 18.16 -2.01 5.87
N VAL A 159 17.62 -2.84 6.74
CA VAL A 159 16.17 -3.04 6.89
C VAL A 159 15.59 -2.01 7.86
N ASP A 160 16.44 -1.25 8.55
CA ASP A 160 16.01 -0.19 9.44
C ASP A 160 15.06 0.81 8.75
N GLN A 161 14.11 1.35 9.53
CA GLN A 161 12.99 2.18 9.09
C GLN A 161 13.39 3.38 8.23
N GLU A 162 14.64 3.84 8.33
CA GLU A 162 15.16 4.98 7.56
C GLU A 162 15.59 4.64 6.12
N LEU A 163 15.79 3.36 5.76
CA LEU A 163 16.33 2.98 4.44
C LEU A 163 15.32 2.22 3.57
N LEU A 164 14.83 1.06 4.00
CA LEU A 164 13.84 0.29 3.24
C LEU A 164 12.41 0.45 3.77
N GLY A 165 12.23 0.60 5.08
CA GLY A 165 10.89 0.69 5.68
C GLY A 165 10.18 -0.64 5.91
N ILE A 166 10.87 -1.78 5.73
CA ILE A 166 10.36 -3.06 6.23
C ILE A 166 10.58 -3.07 7.74
N GLY A 167 9.53 -3.30 8.54
CA GLY A 167 9.70 -3.43 9.99
C GLY A 167 10.68 -4.56 10.37
N PRO A 168 11.20 -4.58 11.60
CA PRO A 168 12.08 -5.65 12.05
C PRO A 168 11.39 -7.01 11.87
N TYR A 169 12.10 -7.96 11.27
CA TYR A 169 11.63 -9.33 11.04
C TYR A 169 12.35 -10.32 11.96
N GLU A 170 11.69 -11.43 12.25
CA GLU A 170 12.16 -12.41 13.25
C GLU A 170 12.85 -13.62 12.62
N SER A 171 12.57 -13.86 11.33
CA SER A 171 13.11 -14.97 10.55
C SER A 171 13.04 -14.64 9.05
N LYS A 172 13.79 -15.39 8.24
CA LYS A 172 13.72 -15.27 6.77
C LYS A 172 12.30 -15.50 6.24
N ASP A 173 11.57 -16.43 6.84
CA ASP A 173 10.19 -16.71 6.46
C ASP A 173 9.25 -15.54 6.84
N HIS A 174 9.50 -14.87 7.97
CA HIS A 174 8.78 -13.66 8.35
C HIS A 174 9.03 -12.52 7.36
N LEU A 175 10.28 -12.32 6.96
CA LEU A 175 10.64 -11.37 5.90
C LEU A 175 9.94 -11.72 4.58
N HIS A 176 9.90 -13.00 4.21
CA HIS A 176 9.24 -13.45 2.99
C HIS A 176 7.74 -13.13 2.96
N LEU A 177 7.05 -13.19 4.10
CA LEU A 177 5.65 -12.73 4.21
C LEU A 177 5.50 -11.23 3.96
N ALA A 178 6.44 -10.40 4.45
CA ALA A 178 6.45 -8.97 4.18
C ALA A 178 6.68 -8.69 2.68
N LEU A 179 7.68 -9.34 2.08
CA LEU A 179 8.02 -9.17 0.67
C LEU A 179 6.87 -9.60 -0.26
N LYS A 180 6.12 -10.66 0.08
CA LYS A 180 4.90 -11.02 -0.67
C LYS A 180 3.86 -9.91 -0.70
N THR A 181 3.72 -9.15 0.40
CA THR A 181 2.82 -8.00 0.43
C THR A 181 3.26 -6.94 -0.57
N GLU A 182 4.56 -6.63 -0.58
CA GLU A 182 5.17 -5.65 -1.47
C GLU A 182 5.06 -6.04 -2.96
N TYR A 183 5.16 -7.33 -3.29
CA TYR A 183 4.91 -7.83 -4.64
C TYR A 183 3.51 -7.47 -5.15
N TRP A 184 2.49 -7.69 -4.33
CA TRP A 184 1.11 -7.38 -4.71
C TRP A 184 0.88 -5.88 -4.80
N ILE A 185 1.54 -5.07 -3.97
CA ILE A 185 1.53 -3.60 -4.08
C ILE A 185 2.15 -3.14 -5.40
N HIS A 186 3.24 -3.79 -5.85
CA HIS A 186 3.83 -3.51 -7.16
C HIS A 186 2.85 -3.81 -8.30
N LEU A 187 2.21 -4.98 -8.31
CA LEU A 187 1.20 -5.31 -9.33
C LEU A 187 -0.03 -4.39 -9.28
N GLU A 188 -0.43 -3.97 -8.08
CA GLU A 188 -1.49 -2.97 -7.92
C GLU A 188 -1.07 -1.63 -8.53
N SER A 189 0.18 -1.22 -8.35
CA SER A 189 0.70 0.08 -8.81
C SER A 189 0.96 0.12 -10.31
N TYR A 190 1.37 -1.00 -10.92
CA TYR A 190 1.73 -1.12 -12.33
C TYR A 190 1.00 -2.29 -13.01
N PRO A 191 -0.33 -2.21 -13.18
CA PRO A 191 -1.17 -3.38 -13.47
C PRO A 191 -1.36 -3.72 -14.96
N ALA A 192 -0.81 -2.92 -15.88
CA ALA A 192 -1.20 -2.94 -17.30
C ALA A 192 -0.17 -3.62 -18.21
N HIS A 193 1.13 -3.57 -17.90
CA HIS A 193 2.15 -4.30 -18.66
C HIS A 193 2.21 -5.77 -18.28
N ARG A 194 1.70 -6.14 -17.09
CA ARG A 194 1.65 -7.52 -16.63
C ARG A 194 0.30 -7.85 -16.00
N MET A 195 -0.37 -8.87 -16.54
CA MET A 195 -1.65 -9.33 -16.03
C MET A 195 -1.46 -10.32 -14.88
N VAL A 196 -2.40 -10.31 -13.94
CA VAL A 196 -2.47 -11.32 -12.89
C VAL A 196 -2.75 -12.70 -13.49
N SER A 197 -2.11 -13.76 -12.97
CA SER A 197 -2.32 -15.12 -13.45
C SER A 197 -3.68 -15.66 -13.01
N GLU A 198 -4.33 -16.49 -13.84
CA GLU A 198 -5.59 -17.16 -13.49
C GLU A 198 -5.45 -17.99 -12.19
N SER A 199 -4.31 -18.65 -12.00
CA SER A 199 -4.00 -19.39 -10.77
C SER A 199 -4.03 -18.52 -9.51
N ALA A 200 -3.61 -17.25 -9.59
CA ALA A 200 -3.67 -16.33 -8.46
C ALA A 200 -5.10 -15.89 -8.18
N VAL A 201 -5.96 -15.83 -9.19
CA VAL A 201 -7.40 -15.54 -9.04
C VAL A 201 -8.11 -16.71 -8.38
N ASP A 202 -7.84 -17.94 -8.81
CA ASP A 202 -8.43 -19.15 -8.24
C ASP A 202 -7.99 -19.38 -6.79
N GLU A 203 -6.70 -19.16 -6.51
CA GLU A 203 -6.15 -19.22 -5.16
C GLU A 203 -6.82 -18.18 -4.25
N LEU A 204 -6.98 -16.94 -4.73
CA LEU A 204 -7.66 -15.89 -3.96
C LEU A 204 -9.15 -16.16 -3.75
N THR A 205 -9.82 -16.71 -4.76
CA THR A 205 -11.23 -17.11 -4.68
C THR A 205 -11.41 -18.16 -3.59
N SER A 206 -10.54 -19.18 -3.57
CA SER A 206 -10.54 -20.22 -2.53
C SER A 206 -10.25 -19.63 -1.14
N LEU A 207 -9.31 -18.69 -1.08
CA LEU A 207 -8.99 -17.97 0.15
C LEU A 207 -10.19 -17.20 0.67
N LEU A 208 -10.91 -16.47 -0.18
CA LEU A 208 -12.09 -15.69 0.22
C LEU A 208 -13.22 -16.58 0.74
N VAL A 209 -13.43 -17.75 0.14
CA VAL A 209 -14.39 -18.75 0.65
C VAL A 209 -13.98 -19.23 2.05
N HIS A 210 -12.69 -19.54 2.24
CA HIS A 210 -12.16 -19.94 3.54
C HIS A 210 -12.31 -18.82 4.59
N SER A 211 -11.89 -17.60 4.27
CA SER A 211 -11.98 -16.43 5.14
C SER A 211 -13.43 -16.11 5.54
N GLY A 212 -14.37 -16.17 4.60
CA GLY A 212 -15.79 -15.97 4.92
C GLY A 212 -16.35 -17.09 5.80
N THR A 213 -15.92 -18.33 5.60
CA THR A 213 -16.31 -19.47 6.45
C THR A 213 -15.74 -19.31 7.87
N ASP A 214 -14.48 -18.91 7.99
CA ASP A 214 -13.83 -18.63 9.28
C ASP A 214 -14.56 -17.53 10.04
N ASP A 215 -14.93 -16.41 9.40
CA ASP A 215 -15.68 -15.33 10.06
C ASP A 215 -17.06 -15.76 10.57
N VAL A 216 -17.76 -16.65 9.84
CA VAL A 216 -19.06 -17.20 10.29
C VAL A 216 -18.90 -18.17 11.46
N THR A 217 -17.84 -18.98 11.43
CA THR A 217 -17.67 -20.11 12.35
C THR A 217 -16.83 -19.78 13.58
N SER A 218 -16.07 -18.68 13.56
CA SER A 218 -15.15 -18.28 14.62
C SER A 218 -15.34 -16.81 15.04
N GLN A 219 -15.69 -16.58 16.31
CA GLN A 219 -15.78 -15.24 16.90
C GLN A 219 -14.42 -14.52 16.93
N GLY A 220 -13.33 -15.30 16.93
CA GLY A 220 -11.96 -14.85 16.98
C GLY A 220 -11.28 -14.76 15.61
N SER A 221 -12.03 -14.82 14.51
CA SER A 221 -11.47 -14.82 13.16
C SER A 221 -10.41 -13.73 12.96
N VAL A 222 -9.29 -14.13 12.37
CA VAL A 222 -8.20 -13.23 11.96
C VAL A 222 -8.37 -12.74 10.52
N SER A 223 -9.49 -13.09 9.88
CA SER A 223 -9.84 -12.60 8.55
C SER A 223 -9.91 -11.07 8.53
N PRO A 224 -9.36 -10.39 7.49
CA PRO A 224 -9.52 -8.95 7.36
C PRO A 224 -10.95 -8.53 6.99
N TRP A 225 -11.77 -9.47 6.52
CA TRP A 225 -13.08 -9.21 5.95
C TRP A 225 -14.17 -10.02 6.64
N SER A 226 -15.38 -9.47 6.66
CA SER A 226 -16.58 -10.23 7.01
C SER A 226 -16.97 -11.24 5.95
N ALA A 227 -17.77 -12.22 6.34
CA ALA A 227 -18.41 -13.14 5.41
C ALA A 227 -19.15 -12.41 4.28
N ASP A 228 -19.86 -11.32 4.59
CA ASP A 228 -20.56 -10.51 3.60
C ASP A 228 -19.60 -9.81 2.62
N GLU A 229 -18.47 -9.32 3.12
CA GLU A 229 -17.40 -8.72 2.30
C GLU A 229 -16.76 -9.76 1.38
N CYS A 230 -16.43 -10.94 1.91
CA CYS A 230 -15.93 -12.07 1.13
C CYS A 230 -16.91 -12.46 0.01
N LEU A 231 -18.20 -12.58 0.31
CA LEU A 231 -19.24 -12.86 -0.69
C LEU A 231 -19.35 -11.74 -1.75
N ARG A 232 -19.20 -10.47 -1.36
CA ARG A 232 -19.17 -9.35 -2.32
C ARG A 232 -17.96 -9.46 -3.26
N TYR A 233 -16.77 -9.74 -2.73
CA TYR A 233 -15.57 -9.93 -3.58
C TYR A 233 -15.72 -11.13 -4.52
N LEU A 234 -16.25 -12.25 -4.03
CA LEU A 234 -16.49 -13.44 -4.86
C LEU A 234 -17.46 -13.15 -6.01
N ARG A 235 -18.52 -12.36 -5.77
CA ARG A 235 -19.43 -11.91 -6.84
C ARG A 235 -18.70 -11.03 -7.84
N LEU A 236 -17.93 -10.04 -7.37
CA LEU A 236 -17.15 -9.16 -8.24
C LEU A 236 -16.16 -9.95 -9.11
N PHE A 237 -15.47 -10.95 -8.55
CA PHE A 237 -14.55 -11.80 -9.31
C PHE A 237 -15.27 -12.76 -10.26
N GLY A 238 -16.46 -13.25 -9.88
CA GLY A 238 -17.34 -14.00 -10.78
C GLY A 238 -17.68 -13.22 -12.04
N GLU A 239 -17.95 -11.92 -11.92
CA GLU A 239 -18.19 -11.01 -13.06
C GLU A 239 -16.97 -10.81 -13.96
N LEU A 240 -15.75 -11.13 -13.49
CA LEU A 240 -14.53 -11.03 -14.28
C LEU A 240 -14.29 -12.29 -15.13
N LYS A 241 -14.91 -13.42 -14.77
CA LYS A 241 -14.67 -14.71 -15.42
C LYS A 241 -15.14 -14.67 -16.88
N GLY A 242 -14.27 -15.12 -17.79
CA GLY A 242 -14.54 -15.13 -19.23
C GLY A 242 -14.39 -13.77 -19.93
N LYS A 243 -14.04 -12.70 -19.20
CA LYS A 243 -13.64 -11.41 -19.79
C LYS A 243 -12.15 -11.42 -20.11
N GLN A 244 -11.76 -10.62 -21.09
CA GLN A 244 -10.35 -10.42 -21.42
C GLN A 244 -9.62 -9.78 -20.22
N PRO A 245 -8.41 -10.27 -19.86
CA PRO A 245 -7.58 -9.66 -18.83
C PRO A 245 -7.39 -8.15 -19.08
N SER A 246 -7.53 -7.36 -18.03
CA SER A 246 -7.37 -5.91 -18.09
C SER A 246 -6.63 -5.36 -16.88
N SER A 247 -6.04 -4.18 -17.03
CA SER A 247 -5.36 -3.47 -15.94
C SER A 247 -6.27 -3.20 -14.74
N TYR A 248 -7.57 -2.96 -14.97
CA TYR A 248 -8.57 -2.81 -13.92
C TYR A 248 -8.70 -4.07 -13.06
N GLN A 249 -8.72 -5.24 -13.70
CA GLN A 249 -8.81 -6.52 -13.01
C GLN A 249 -7.55 -6.81 -12.22
N THR A 250 -6.37 -6.64 -12.84
CA THR A 250 -5.07 -6.83 -12.16
C THR A 250 -4.97 -5.93 -10.93
N ALA A 251 -5.27 -4.64 -11.06
CA ALA A 251 -5.20 -3.71 -9.94
C ALA A 251 -6.15 -4.10 -8.79
N ALA A 252 -7.39 -4.48 -9.12
CA ALA A 252 -8.38 -4.89 -8.13
C ALA A 252 -7.96 -6.19 -7.40
N ILE A 253 -7.51 -7.20 -8.14
CA ILE A 253 -7.10 -8.49 -7.58
C ILE A 253 -5.83 -8.33 -6.74
N ALA A 254 -4.85 -7.58 -7.24
CA ALA A 254 -3.61 -7.30 -6.52
C ALA A 254 -3.86 -6.55 -5.20
N ARG A 255 -4.82 -5.61 -5.16
CA ARG A 255 -5.22 -4.92 -3.93
C ARG A 255 -5.80 -5.85 -2.86
N ILE A 256 -6.63 -6.80 -3.26
CA ILE A 256 -7.20 -7.79 -2.32
C ILE A 256 -6.08 -8.73 -1.82
N TRP A 257 -5.20 -9.16 -2.72
CA TRP A 257 -4.03 -9.95 -2.37
C TRP A 257 -3.05 -9.24 -1.42
N SER A 258 -2.76 -7.95 -1.64
CA SER A 258 -1.87 -7.17 -0.78
C SER A 258 -2.45 -7.08 0.64
N THR A 259 -3.76 -6.88 0.75
CA THR A 259 -4.48 -6.84 2.03
C THR A 259 -4.33 -8.14 2.82
N ILE A 260 -4.63 -9.30 2.23
CA ILE A 260 -4.50 -10.57 2.93
C ILE A 260 -3.04 -10.94 3.21
N SER A 261 -2.11 -10.60 2.32
CA SER A 261 -0.68 -10.83 2.51
C SER A 261 -0.17 -10.06 3.73
N ARG A 262 -0.61 -8.82 3.90
CA ARG A 262 -0.30 -8.00 5.09
C ARG A 262 -0.84 -8.63 6.36
N VAL A 263 -2.06 -9.16 6.34
CA VAL A 263 -2.66 -9.85 7.49
C VAL A 263 -1.90 -11.13 7.83
N ARG A 264 -1.47 -11.89 6.82
CA ARG A 264 -0.63 -13.08 6.99
C ARG A 264 0.73 -12.74 7.63
N TYR A 265 1.36 -11.65 7.21
CA TYR A 265 2.57 -11.13 7.84
C TYR A 265 2.31 -10.80 9.33
N MET A 266 1.31 -9.97 9.61
CA MET A 266 0.99 -9.53 10.98
C MET A 266 0.63 -10.69 11.93
N ASN A 267 -0.05 -11.73 11.42
CA ASN A 267 -0.46 -12.90 12.20
C ASN A 267 0.53 -14.07 12.11
N ARG A 268 1.74 -13.86 11.56
CA ARG A 268 2.81 -14.87 11.47
C ARG A 268 2.37 -16.16 10.77
N HIS A 269 1.57 -16.03 9.72
CA HIS A 269 0.95 -17.17 9.03
C HIS A 269 2.01 -18.15 8.50
N GLY A 270 1.92 -19.42 8.93
CA GLY A 270 2.85 -20.48 8.52
C GLY A 270 4.19 -20.49 9.30
N LEU A 271 4.37 -19.60 10.27
CA LEU A 271 5.54 -19.58 11.16
C LEU A 271 5.25 -20.30 12.48
N PRO A 272 6.28 -20.61 13.30
CA PRO A 272 6.06 -21.07 14.67
C PRO A 272 5.29 -20.04 15.50
N GLY A 273 4.24 -20.50 16.17
CA GLY A 273 3.34 -19.67 16.99
C GLY A 273 2.52 -18.67 16.16
N PRO A 274 1.78 -19.10 15.12
CA PRO A 274 0.92 -18.20 14.37
C PRO A 274 -0.22 -17.70 15.27
N ARG A 275 -0.70 -16.48 15.04
CA ARG A 275 -1.94 -16.01 15.66
C ARG A 275 -3.11 -16.59 14.88
N LEU A 276 -3.84 -17.50 15.52
CA LEU A 276 -5.01 -18.16 14.92
C LEU A 276 -6.33 -17.55 15.39
N ASP A 277 -6.30 -16.86 16.53
CA ASP A 277 -7.44 -16.17 17.10
C ASP A 277 -7.03 -14.74 17.48
N ARG A 278 -7.86 -13.75 17.11
CA ARG A 278 -7.70 -12.34 17.50
C ARG A 278 -7.59 -12.17 19.02
N LEU A 279 -8.29 -12.99 19.80
CA LEU A 279 -8.34 -12.95 21.26
C LEU A 279 -7.26 -13.82 21.91
N GLN A 280 -6.40 -14.47 21.13
CA GLN A 280 -5.31 -15.31 21.66
C GLN A 280 -4.40 -14.49 22.60
N GLY A 281 -4.18 -15.03 23.80
CA GLY A 281 -3.34 -14.41 24.82
C GLY A 281 -3.97 -13.21 25.55
N ILE A 282 -5.24 -12.91 25.33
CA ILE A 282 -5.88 -11.72 25.90
C ILE A 282 -5.89 -11.69 27.43
N GLU A 283 -6.13 -12.82 28.09
CA GLU A 283 -6.12 -12.87 29.56
C GLU A 283 -4.76 -12.50 30.12
N SER A 284 -3.68 -13.02 29.51
CA SER A 284 -2.30 -12.67 29.90
C SER A 284 -1.98 -11.20 29.65
N PHE A 285 -2.49 -10.63 28.55
CA PHE A 285 -2.34 -9.22 28.23
C PHE A 285 -3.05 -8.35 29.27
N ILE A 286 -4.32 -8.63 29.56
CA ILE A 286 -5.13 -7.90 30.53
C ILE A 286 -4.52 -8.00 31.94
N ALA A 287 -4.11 -9.20 32.36
CA ALA A 287 -3.47 -9.40 33.66
C ALA A 287 -2.18 -8.60 33.82
N GLY A 288 -1.40 -8.44 32.74
CA GLY A 288 -0.19 -7.61 32.74
C GLY A 288 -0.45 -6.10 32.79
N GLN A 289 -1.60 -5.64 32.30
CA GLN A 289 -1.98 -4.22 32.31
C GLN A 289 -2.71 -3.78 33.58
N LEU A 290 -3.48 -4.69 34.20
CA LEU A 290 -4.21 -4.40 35.43
C LEU A 290 -3.27 -4.35 36.64
N LYS A 291 -2.99 -3.15 37.13
CA LYS A 291 -2.36 -2.95 38.44
C LYS A 291 -3.42 -2.63 39.48
N HIS A 292 -3.35 -3.29 40.64
CA HIS A 292 -4.30 -3.05 41.72
C HIS A 292 -4.16 -1.62 42.26
N SER A 293 -5.24 -0.84 42.18
CA SER A 293 -5.31 0.53 42.67
C SER A 293 -6.63 0.76 43.41
N VAL A 294 -6.54 1.16 44.67
CA VAL A 294 -7.71 1.43 45.52
C VAL A 294 -8.49 2.63 45.00
N VAL A 295 -7.81 3.68 44.52
CA VAL A 295 -8.44 4.86 43.92
C VAL A 295 -9.21 4.47 42.66
N LEU A 296 -8.59 3.65 41.80
CA LEU A 296 -9.25 3.16 40.59
C LEU A 296 -10.47 2.29 40.94
N SER A 297 -10.39 1.48 41.99
CA SER A 297 -11.50 0.63 42.45
C SER A 297 -12.70 1.45 42.94
N ILE A 298 -12.46 2.55 43.67
CA ILE A 298 -13.53 3.48 44.09
C ILE A 298 -14.13 4.18 42.88
N ALA A 299 -13.30 4.65 41.95
CA ALA A 299 -13.77 5.29 40.72
C ALA A 299 -14.57 4.33 39.84
N GLU A 300 -14.15 3.07 39.70
CA GLU A 300 -14.89 2.01 39.01
C GLU A 300 -16.27 1.82 39.63
N TYR A 301 -16.37 1.77 40.95
CA TYR A 301 -17.65 1.65 41.65
C TYR A 301 -18.56 2.87 41.41
N LEU A 302 -18.03 4.08 41.56
CA LEU A 302 -18.79 5.33 41.33
C LEU A 302 -19.25 5.49 39.87
N CYS A 303 -18.47 4.97 38.92
CA CYS A 303 -18.79 4.99 37.51
C CYS A 303 -19.50 3.70 37.03
N PHE A 304 -20.13 2.94 37.93
CA PHE A 304 -20.91 1.74 37.61
C PHE A 304 -20.14 0.70 36.76
N ASN A 305 -18.84 0.55 36.99
CA ASN A 305 -17.91 -0.31 36.26
C ASN A 305 -17.78 -0.01 34.74
N ILE A 306 -18.31 1.10 34.25
CA ILE A 306 -18.20 1.50 32.83
C ILE A 306 -16.74 1.62 32.37
N PRO A 307 -15.82 2.29 33.10
CA PRO A 307 -14.42 2.42 32.67
C PRO A 307 -13.71 1.07 32.53
N LYS A 308 -14.01 0.14 33.44
CA LYS A 308 -13.49 -1.22 33.40
C LYS A 308 -14.02 -1.95 32.17
N GLY A 309 -15.33 -1.91 31.90
CA GLY A 309 -15.92 -2.52 30.71
C GLY A 309 -15.29 -1.99 29.41
N ILE A 310 -15.09 -0.67 29.30
CA ILE A 310 -14.41 -0.06 28.15
C ILE A 310 -12.97 -0.55 28.03
N PHE A 311 -12.24 -0.66 29.15
CA PHE A 311 -10.87 -1.16 29.13
C PHE A 311 -10.77 -2.60 28.59
N TYR A 312 -11.68 -3.49 28.99
CA TYR A 312 -11.75 -4.84 28.45
C TYR A 312 -12.04 -4.84 26.94
N GLN A 313 -13.02 -4.06 26.49
CA GLN A 313 -13.34 -3.93 25.07
C GLN A 313 -12.18 -3.37 24.25
N LEU A 314 -11.51 -2.32 24.73
CA LEU A 314 -10.32 -1.76 24.09
C LEU A 314 -9.17 -2.77 24.05
N SER A 315 -9.00 -3.57 25.10
CA SER A 315 -8.00 -4.63 25.15
C SER A 315 -8.26 -5.72 24.12
N GLU A 316 -9.53 -6.10 23.90
CA GLU A 316 -9.93 -7.00 22.82
C GLU A 316 -9.67 -6.43 21.42
N LEU A 317 -9.92 -5.13 21.24
CA LEU A 317 -9.74 -4.44 19.97
C LEU A 317 -8.29 -4.22 19.58
N TRP A 318 -7.42 -4.01 20.58
CA TRP A 318 -5.99 -3.74 20.41
C TRP A 318 -5.12 -4.97 20.73
N ASN A 319 -5.70 -6.16 20.84
CA ASN A 319 -4.96 -7.34 21.26
C ASN A 319 -3.78 -7.61 20.32
N GLY A 320 -2.58 -7.70 20.89
CA GLY A 320 -1.37 -7.96 20.16
C GLY A 320 -0.99 -6.89 19.13
N ARG A 321 -1.32 -5.61 19.41
CA ARG A 321 -0.98 -4.41 18.63
C ARG A 321 -1.53 -4.38 17.21
N LEU A 322 -2.62 -5.12 16.97
CA LEU A 322 -3.34 -5.12 15.70
C LEU A 322 -4.75 -4.60 15.95
N ALA A 323 -5.15 -3.57 15.21
CA ALA A 323 -6.52 -3.07 15.21
C ALA A 323 -7.20 -3.45 13.89
N TYR A 324 -8.31 -4.15 14.00
CA TYR A 324 -9.16 -4.45 12.86
C TYR A 324 -10.20 -3.33 12.71
N ILE A 325 -10.13 -2.56 11.62
CA ILE A 325 -10.98 -1.37 11.38
C ILE A 325 -12.47 -1.70 11.60
N ARG A 326 -12.94 -2.85 11.09
CA ARG A 326 -14.31 -3.33 11.27
C ARG A 326 -14.77 -3.37 12.73
N HIS A 327 -13.93 -3.89 13.61
CA HIS A 327 -14.26 -4.01 15.03
C HIS A 327 -14.11 -2.66 15.75
N TRP A 328 -13.15 -1.85 15.30
CA TRP A 328 -12.94 -0.50 15.79
C TRP A 328 -14.13 0.42 15.51
N ASP A 329 -14.63 0.42 14.27
CA ASP A 329 -15.78 1.25 13.87
C ASP A 329 -17.04 0.89 14.66
N ARG A 330 -17.32 -0.41 14.82
CA ARG A 330 -18.44 -0.90 15.63
C ARG A 330 -18.35 -0.41 17.08
N PHE A 331 -17.16 -0.46 17.67
CA PHE A 331 -16.94 0.05 19.02
C PHE A 331 -17.14 1.56 19.11
N LEU A 332 -16.61 2.33 18.15
CA LEU A 332 -16.78 3.78 18.12
C LEU A 332 -18.25 4.18 18.02
N ASP A 333 -19.05 3.47 17.23
CA ASP A 333 -20.48 3.74 17.10
C ASP A 333 -21.24 3.42 18.40
N GLN A 334 -20.93 2.29 19.05
CA GLN A 334 -21.49 1.94 20.35
C GLN A 334 -21.11 2.97 21.42
N TYR A 335 -19.84 3.37 21.45
CA TYR A 335 -19.32 4.35 22.39
C TYR A 335 -19.98 5.73 22.21
N ARG A 336 -20.13 6.20 20.96
CA ARG A 336 -20.86 7.43 20.64
C ARG A 336 -22.31 7.37 21.13
N GLY A 337 -23.00 6.26 20.88
CA GLY A 337 -24.37 6.04 21.36
C GLY A 337 -24.47 6.07 22.88
N MET A 338 -23.52 5.46 23.59
CA MET A 338 -23.45 5.49 25.05
C MET A 338 -23.22 6.91 25.58
N CYS A 339 -22.26 7.66 25.02
CA CYS A 339 -22.00 9.04 25.40
C CYS A 339 -23.24 9.93 25.23
N LEU A 340 -23.97 9.77 24.12
CA LEU A 340 -25.20 10.52 23.86
C LEU A 340 -26.27 10.22 24.92
N ARG A 341 -26.49 8.94 25.26
CA ARG A 341 -27.44 8.54 26.31
C ARG A 341 -27.05 9.09 27.68
N MET A 342 -25.77 9.03 28.04
CA MET A 342 -25.28 9.60 29.30
C MET A 342 -25.50 11.12 29.35
N ALA A 343 -25.27 11.83 28.25
CA ALA A 343 -25.53 13.27 28.15
C ALA A 343 -27.03 13.59 28.27
N CYS A 344 -27.91 12.78 27.69
CA CYS A 344 -29.37 12.96 27.84
C CYS A 344 -29.82 12.72 29.28
N VAL A 345 -29.30 11.66 29.95
CA VAL A 345 -29.64 11.36 31.34
C VAL A 345 -29.12 12.44 32.28
N SER A 346 -27.86 12.87 32.13
CA SER A 346 -27.31 13.95 32.95
C SER A 346 -28.03 15.27 32.70
N GLY A 347 -28.35 15.60 31.44
CA GLY A 347 -29.17 16.76 31.09
C GLY A 347 -30.57 16.70 31.70
N GLY A 348 -31.22 15.54 31.68
CA GLY A 348 -32.53 15.32 32.31
C GLY A 348 -32.49 15.43 33.84
N ILE A 349 -31.46 14.88 34.49
CA ILE A 349 -31.25 15.02 35.94
C ILE A 349 -31.01 16.48 36.31
N ILE A 350 -30.18 17.20 35.54
CA ILE A 350 -29.93 18.63 35.74
C ILE A 350 -31.23 19.43 35.53
N TRP A 351 -32.00 19.12 34.49
CA TRP A 351 -33.30 19.74 34.25
C TRP A 351 -34.28 19.53 35.42
N CYS A 352 -34.43 18.29 35.90
CA CYS A 352 -35.28 17.98 37.05
C CYS A 352 -34.77 18.56 38.37
N ALA A 353 -33.45 18.74 38.53
CA ALA A 353 -32.87 19.38 39.71
C ALA A 353 -32.97 20.91 39.68
N LEU A 354 -33.09 21.51 38.50
CA LEU A 354 -33.31 22.94 38.29
C LEU A 354 -34.79 23.33 38.28
N ASP A 355 -35.71 22.36 38.22
CA ASP A 355 -37.15 22.60 38.31
C ASP A 355 -37.55 22.84 39.79
N PRO A 356 -37.98 24.05 40.18
CA PRO A 356 -38.26 24.36 41.58
C PRO A 356 -39.48 23.56 42.11
N PRO A 357 -39.47 23.12 43.38
CA PRO A 357 -40.61 22.41 43.97
C PRO A 357 -41.77 23.40 44.17
N GLY A 358 -42.63 23.57 43.17
CA GLY A 358 -43.64 24.63 43.24
C GLY A 358 -44.80 24.64 42.27
N ASN A 359 -44.91 23.71 41.30
CA ASN A 359 -46.03 23.74 40.33
C ASN A 359 -46.78 22.40 40.17
N LEU A 360 -46.93 21.64 41.26
CA LEU A 360 -48.03 20.67 41.40
C LEU A 360 -49.21 21.35 42.11
N ARG A 361 -49.94 22.20 41.39
CA ARG A 361 -51.33 22.54 41.73
C ARG A 361 -52.17 22.64 40.46
N GLY A 362 -53.07 21.66 40.31
CA GLY A 362 -54.23 21.70 39.45
C GLY A 362 -54.06 20.96 38.12
N PHE A 363 -54.56 19.73 38.02
CA PHE A 363 -55.90 19.48 37.48
C PHE A 363 -56.28 18.01 37.73
N PHE A 364 -57.34 17.83 38.52
CA PHE A 364 -58.27 16.70 38.39
C PHE A 364 -59.11 16.89 37.14
#